data_AF-A0A139AFG6-F1
#
_entry.id   AF-A0A139AFG6-F1
#
_cell.length_a   1.000
_cell.length_b   1.000
_cell.length_c   1.000
_cell.angle_alpha   90.00
_cell.angle_beta   90.00
_cell.angle_gamma   90.00
#
_symmetry.space_group_name_H-M   'P 1'
#
loop_
_entity.id
_entity.type
_entity.pdbx_description
1 polymer ?
#
loop_
_entity_poly.entity_id
_entity_poly.type
_entity_poly.pdbx_seq_one_letter_code
_entity_poly.pdbx_strand_id
1 'polypeptide(L)'
;MFRRVFALAVGALVTSSALAYRTASVSLLLQEDLVGASNYVTLDEAFVGLEHMCGIESASAPGISLEGLNHPAVASAFGSLFGRAKSHMTVVVRGLEEESLDSPSPVYTILDNTLSTSVVEEKVAKLTSDFVYTHEGGSGVVVASEDTDVSNIPSNIAALIISKKGVSVKGPTHHKLLPVLRELESTIESRVRKFYEHLEDNRALFDLNEDTDLVFITEMVILRKIFGILEDQVEEFALNSNPDIFTFMLSSLEKMSEKYGSGSPTLLAAHHVLQKCLTKSAKAFSHLYKHHAIEVIGISPALSAAAITHHLERRATSSNRTGAAPSAGSGWGSSGFSTNPVIAGYQNCAPNAQICQTVYSNCSGRGVCVQSKKVVANSTDLDKRSTQNCWVCDCTFNRVLSDDGTVDTRYKNIYHYTGQACQYENFSEHFHLLFWSSIILAFLLIFVVVGTIRSFDDGEGGYAVGSGVKTESL
;
A
#
# COMPACT_ATOMS: atom_id res chain seq x y z
N MET A 1 -11.34 -18.28 -59.12
CA MET A 1 -11.58 -17.51 -57.88
C MET A 1 -10.61 -17.91 -56.75
N PHE A 2 -10.45 -19.20 -56.44
CA PHE A 2 -9.56 -19.68 -55.35
C PHE A 2 -8.08 -19.26 -55.45
N ARG A 3 -7.48 -19.24 -56.65
CA ARG A 3 -6.07 -18.81 -56.82
C ARG A 3 -5.81 -17.32 -56.53
N ARG A 4 -6.81 -16.45 -56.69
CA ARG A 4 -6.68 -15.01 -56.38
C ARG A 4 -6.84 -14.73 -54.88
N VAL A 5 -7.67 -15.51 -54.19
CA VAL A 5 -7.81 -15.45 -52.72
C VAL A 5 -6.56 -16.01 -52.04
N PHE A 6 -5.96 -17.08 -52.58
CA PHE A 6 -4.73 -17.65 -52.03
C PHE A 6 -3.52 -16.73 -52.21
N ALA A 7 -3.39 -16.03 -53.34
CA ALA A 7 -2.32 -15.06 -53.56
C ALA A 7 -2.44 -13.82 -52.65
N LEU A 8 -3.66 -13.37 -52.33
CA LEU A 8 -3.90 -12.29 -51.36
C LEU A 8 -3.64 -12.74 -49.92
N ALA A 9 -3.98 -13.98 -49.57
CA ALA A 9 -3.70 -14.54 -48.24
C ALA A 9 -2.20 -14.78 -48.00
N VAL A 10 -1.46 -15.25 -49.00
CA VAL A 10 0.00 -15.44 -48.92
C VAL A 10 0.73 -14.09 -48.94
N GLY A 11 0.26 -13.12 -49.72
CA GLY A 11 0.77 -11.74 -49.68
C GLY A 11 0.60 -11.10 -48.29
N ALA A 12 -0.58 -11.26 -47.67
CA ALA A 12 -0.84 -10.80 -46.31
C ALA A 12 0.00 -11.55 -45.25
N LEU A 13 0.24 -12.85 -45.43
CA LEU A 13 1.07 -13.65 -44.52
C LEU A 13 2.56 -13.30 -44.60
N VAL A 14 3.08 -12.96 -45.78
CA VAL A 14 4.50 -12.56 -45.93
C VAL A 14 4.73 -11.14 -45.41
N THR A 15 3.75 -10.23 -45.54
CA THR A 15 3.81 -8.91 -44.89
C THR A 15 3.61 -9.01 -43.38
N SER A 16 2.78 -9.93 -42.88
CA SER A 16 2.56 -10.10 -41.44
C SER A 16 3.72 -10.83 -40.77
N SER A 17 4.42 -11.73 -41.45
CA SER A 17 5.63 -12.38 -40.91
C SER A 17 6.86 -11.47 -40.94
N ALA A 18 6.99 -10.58 -41.92
CA ALA A 18 8.01 -9.52 -41.89
C ALA A 18 7.73 -8.47 -40.79
N LEU A 19 6.44 -8.18 -40.53
CA LEU A 19 6.03 -7.35 -39.38
C LEU A 19 6.22 -8.12 -38.06
N ALA A 20 5.94 -9.42 -38.01
CA ALA A 20 6.10 -10.29 -36.84
C ALA A 20 7.57 -10.49 -36.45
N TYR A 21 8.50 -10.51 -37.41
CA TYR A 21 9.94 -10.58 -37.12
C TYR A 21 10.46 -9.24 -36.59
N ARG A 22 9.90 -8.10 -37.05
CA ARG A 22 10.17 -6.79 -36.45
C ARG A 22 9.49 -6.61 -35.09
N THR A 23 8.28 -7.13 -34.88
CA THR A 23 7.60 -7.06 -33.58
C THR A 23 8.15 -8.05 -32.58
N ALA A 24 8.64 -9.23 -32.95
CA ALA A 24 9.33 -10.14 -32.03
C ALA A 24 10.65 -9.54 -31.52
N SER A 25 11.35 -8.79 -32.38
CA SER A 25 12.56 -8.04 -32.00
C SER A 25 12.22 -6.84 -31.09
N VAL A 26 11.09 -6.17 -31.35
CA VAL A 26 10.57 -5.07 -30.50
C VAL A 26 9.94 -5.60 -29.21
N SER A 27 9.38 -6.80 -29.18
CA SER A 27 8.85 -7.46 -27.98
C SER A 27 9.96 -7.99 -27.08
N LEU A 28 11.08 -8.43 -27.64
CA LEU A 28 12.26 -8.80 -26.83
C LEU A 28 12.96 -7.57 -26.24
N LEU A 29 13.03 -6.47 -27.00
CA LEU A 29 13.50 -5.17 -26.51
C LEU A 29 12.52 -4.52 -25.50
N LEU A 30 11.20 -4.63 -25.73
CA LEU A 30 10.17 -4.19 -24.78
C LEU A 30 10.11 -5.08 -23.55
N GLN A 31 10.49 -6.36 -23.62
CA GLN A 31 10.52 -7.24 -22.45
C GLN A 31 11.77 -7.01 -21.58
N GLU A 32 12.87 -6.52 -22.15
CA GLU A 32 13.99 -5.98 -21.38
C GLU A 32 13.70 -4.58 -20.81
N ASP A 33 12.98 -3.71 -21.54
CA ASP A 33 12.59 -2.38 -21.06
C ASP A 33 11.38 -2.38 -20.08
N LEU A 34 10.42 -3.31 -20.20
CA LEU A 34 9.28 -3.45 -19.27
C LEU A 34 9.65 -4.17 -17.98
N VAL A 35 10.69 -5.02 -17.98
CA VAL A 35 11.27 -5.54 -16.74
C VAL A 35 12.08 -4.43 -16.02
N GLY A 36 12.47 -3.37 -16.73
CA GLY A 36 13.10 -2.16 -16.20
C GLY A 36 12.15 -1.04 -15.77
N ALA A 37 10.85 -1.10 -16.10
CA ALA A 37 9.90 -0.02 -15.87
C ALA A 37 8.64 -0.46 -15.12
N SER A 38 8.63 -0.23 -13.81
CA SER A 38 7.48 0.08 -12.95
C SER A 38 6.16 -0.66 -13.23
N ASN A 39 5.90 -1.73 -12.49
CA ASN A 39 4.56 -2.32 -12.35
C ASN A 39 3.87 -1.81 -11.08
N TYR A 40 2.80 -1.03 -11.23
CA TYR A 40 1.74 -0.93 -10.23
C TYR A 40 0.38 -1.02 -10.94
N VAL A 41 -0.33 -2.12 -10.69
CA VAL A 41 -1.80 -2.16 -10.72
C VAL A 41 -2.22 -2.00 -9.27
N THR A 42 -3.03 -1.01 -8.95
CA THR A 42 -3.49 -0.83 -7.57
C THR A 42 -4.46 -1.96 -7.21
N LEU A 43 -4.39 -2.47 -5.97
CA LEU A 43 -5.24 -3.58 -5.51
C LEU A 43 -6.73 -3.28 -5.70
N ASP A 44 -7.15 -2.02 -5.58
CA ASP A 44 -8.53 -1.58 -5.81
C ASP A 44 -9.00 -1.77 -7.27
N GLU A 45 -8.12 -1.58 -8.26
CA GLU A 45 -8.46 -1.77 -9.68
C GLU A 45 -8.63 -3.25 -10.04
N ALA A 46 -7.92 -4.15 -9.36
CA ALA A 46 -8.10 -5.59 -9.50
C ALA A 46 -9.40 -6.09 -8.85
N PHE A 47 -9.86 -5.45 -7.76
CA PHE A 47 -11.08 -5.82 -7.03
C PHE A 47 -12.38 -5.39 -7.72
N VAL A 48 -12.42 -4.20 -8.33
CA VAL A 48 -13.58 -3.74 -9.11
C VAL A 48 -13.85 -4.66 -10.31
N GLY A 49 -12.81 -5.27 -10.89
CA GLY A 49 -12.95 -6.27 -11.94
C GLY A 49 -13.55 -7.60 -11.48
N LEU A 50 -13.35 -8.00 -10.22
CA LEU A 50 -13.78 -9.30 -9.67
C LEU A 50 -15.26 -9.32 -9.25
N GLU A 51 -15.81 -8.22 -8.74
CA GLU A 51 -17.25 -8.11 -8.45
C GLU A 51 -18.12 -8.35 -9.70
N HIS A 52 -17.64 -7.93 -10.87
CA HIS A 52 -18.35 -8.13 -12.13
C HIS A 52 -18.22 -9.54 -12.72
N MET A 53 -17.17 -10.30 -12.39
CA MET A 53 -16.98 -11.65 -12.94
C MET A 53 -17.71 -12.74 -12.14
N CYS A 54 -17.96 -12.54 -10.85
CA CYS A 54 -18.56 -13.55 -9.98
C CYS A 54 -20.10 -13.46 -9.89
N GLY A 55 -20.75 -12.47 -10.50
CA GLY A 55 -22.22 -12.42 -10.62
C GLY A 55 -22.96 -12.40 -9.28
N ILE A 56 -22.38 -11.81 -8.24
CA ILE A 56 -23.06 -11.62 -6.95
C ILE A 56 -23.72 -10.24 -6.98
N GLU A 57 -24.97 -10.17 -7.41
CA GLU A 57 -25.80 -8.99 -7.17
C GLU A 57 -26.11 -8.92 -5.66
N SER A 58 -25.33 -8.14 -4.91
CA SER A 58 -25.76 -7.68 -3.59
C SER A 58 -26.51 -6.36 -3.76
N ALA A 59 -27.84 -6.46 -3.80
CA ALA A 59 -28.69 -5.29 -3.60
C ALA A 59 -28.45 -4.76 -2.17
N SER A 60 -27.92 -3.54 -2.07
CA SER A 60 -27.87 -2.68 -0.88
C SER A 60 -26.92 -3.07 0.26
N ALA A 61 -25.60 -2.90 0.07
CA ALA A 61 -24.66 -2.47 1.12
C ALA A 61 -23.31 -2.04 0.52
N PRO A 62 -22.74 -0.85 0.84
CA PRO A 62 -21.34 -0.57 0.60
C PRO A 62 -20.54 -1.10 1.79
N GLY A 63 -19.97 -2.30 1.65
CA GLY A 63 -19.13 -2.94 2.66
C GLY A 63 -18.81 -4.37 2.25
N ILE A 64 -17.64 -4.59 1.68
CA ILE A 64 -17.14 -5.92 1.32
C ILE A 64 -16.77 -6.64 2.63
N SER A 65 -17.33 -7.85 2.84
CA SER A 65 -16.96 -8.73 3.96
C SER A 65 -15.60 -9.39 3.68
N LEU A 66 -14.69 -9.25 4.65
CA LEU A 66 -13.33 -9.79 4.70
C LEU A 66 -13.26 -11.34 4.66
N GLU A 67 -14.39 -12.04 4.67
CA GLU A 67 -14.45 -13.51 4.81
C GLU A 67 -14.18 -14.30 3.53
N GLY A 68 -14.43 -13.74 2.34
CA GLY A 68 -14.19 -14.41 1.06
C GLY A 68 -12.70 -14.58 0.69
N LEU A 69 -11.83 -13.80 1.33
CA LEU A 69 -10.38 -13.78 1.12
C LEU A 69 -9.62 -14.87 1.90
N ASN A 70 -10.28 -15.59 2.83
CA ASN A 70 -9.63 -16.54 3.72
C ASN A 70 -9.40 -17.93 3.13
N HIS A 71 -9.63 -18.17 1.84
CA HIS A 71 -9.44 -19.50 1.25
C HIS A 71 -7.98 -19.73 0.80
N PRO A 72 -7.16 -20.52 1.52
CA PRO A 72 -5.71 -20.60 1.29
C PRO A 72 -5.34 -21.16 -0.10
N ALA A 73 -6.19 -22.03 -0.65
CA ALA A 73 -5.98 -22.65 -1.96
C ALA A 73 -6.21 -21.70 -3.15
N VAL A 74 -7.08 -20.70 -3.00
CA VAL A 74 -7.32 -19.70 -4.06
C VAL A 74 -6.18 -18.66 -4.06
N ALA A 75 -5.70 -18.29 -2.87
CA ALA A 75 -4.54 -17.43 -2.72
C ALA A 75 -3.24 -18.06 -3.24
N SER A 76 -3.02 -19.37 -3.08
CA SER A 76 -1.79 -20.02 -3.57
C SER A 76 -1.81 -20.29 -5.09
N ALA A 77 -2.95 -20.67 -5.66
CA ALA A 77 -3.08 -20.98 -7.09
C ALA A 77 -2.95 -19.74 -7.99
N PHE A 78 -3.50 -18.59 -7.58
CA PHE A 78 -3.32 -17.33 -8.31
C PHE A 78 -1.91 -16.75 -8.13
N GLY A 79 -1.23 -17.05 -7.02
CA GLY A 79 0.11 -16.56 -6.75
C GLY A 79 1.20 -17.13 -7.68
N SER A 80 1.06 -18.39 -8.09
CA SER A 80 2.01 -19.05 -8.99
C SER A 80 1.85 -18.63 -10.46
N LEU A 81 0.65 -18.22 -10.87
CA LEU A 81 0.33 -17.83 -12.25
C LEU A 81 0.82 -16.42 -12.62
N PHE A 82 0.94 -15.50 -11.66
CA PHE A 82 1.31 -14.10 -11.89
C PHE A 82 2.69 -13.71 -11.33
N GLY A 83 3.51 -14.68 -10.93
CA GLY A 83 4.85 -14.42 -10.42
C GLY A 83 4.86 -13.61 -9.13
N ARG A 84 4.11 -14.06 -8.09
CA ARG A 84 4.13 -13.38 -6.79
C ARG A 84 5.53 -13.27 -6.22
N ALA A 85 5.77 -12.17 -5.53
CA ALA A 85 6.91 -11.99 -4.66
C ALA A 85 7.02 -13.21 -3.72
N LYS A 86 8.15 -13.89 -3.77
CA LYS A 86 8.48 -14.97 -2.85
C LYS A 86 8.83 -14.40 -1.48
N SER A 87 9.53 -13.27 -1.44
CA SER A 87 9.94 -12.65 -0.18
C SER A 87 9.24 -11.31 0.01
N HIS A 88 8.86 -11.00 1.25
CA HIS A 88 8.14 -9.78 1.55
C HIS A 88 8.81 -9.02 2.70
N MET A 89 8.93 -7.70 2.55
CA MET A 89 9.36 -6.79 3.61
C MET A 89 8.24 -5.81 3.90
N THR A 90 7.69 -5.85 5.10
CA THR A 90 6.71 -4.88 5.60
C THR A 90 7.36 -4.01 6.66
N VAL A 91 7.25 -2.70 6.53
CA VAL A 91 7.66 -1.75 7.57
C VAL A 91 6.45 -0.95 8.02
N VAL A 92 6.00 -1.18 9.25
CA VAL A 92 4.99 -0.36 9.92
C VAL A 92 5.71 0.71 10.73
N VAL A 93 5.41 1.98 10.45
CA VAL A 93 6.01 3.13 11.14
C VAL A 93 4.91 3.95 11.80
N ARG A 94 4.92 4.02 13.13
CA ARG A 94 4.05 4.94 13.86
C ARG A 94 4.63 6.34 13.91
N GLY A 95 3.77 7.35 13.86
CA GLY A 95 4.19 8.75 13.87
C GLY A 95 4.67 9.27 12.51
N LEU A 96 4.34 8.57 11.42
CA LEU A 96 4.77 8.97 10.07
C LEU A 96 3.73 9.93 9.46
N GLU A 97 4.16 11.15 9.12
CA GLU A 97 3.31 12.15 8.45
C GLU A 97 3.45 12.05 6.93
N GLU A 98 2.35 12.27 6.18
CA GLU A 98 2.30 12.09 4.72
C GLU A 98 3.28 12.98 3.96
N GLU A 99 3.49 14.21 4.44
CA GLU A 99 4.39 15.18 3.81
C GLU A 99 5.88 14.87 4.04
N SER A 100 6.21 13.88 4.88
CA SER A 100 7.58 13.64 5.34
C SER A 100 8.41 12.71 4.46
N LEU A 101 7.83 12.16 3.38
CA LEU A 101 8.49 11.19 2.51
C LEU A 101 8.54 11.68 1.06
N ASP A 102 9.72 12.17 0.65
CA ASP A 102 10.01 12.46 -0.75
C ASP A 102 10.16 11.13 -1.53
N SER A 103 9.08 10.64 -2.14
CA SER A 103 9.08 9.33 -2.84
C SER A 103 9.75 9.40 -4.22
N PRO A 104 10.54 8.36 -4.57
CA PRO A 104 10.12 7.49 -5.65
C PRO A 104 10.32 5.98 -5.36
N SER A 105 9.54 5.42 -4.42
CA SER A 105 9.41 3.98 -4.04
C SER A 105 10.21 3.56 -2.78
N PRO A 106 9.62 2.85 -1.79
CA PRO A 106 8.58 1.79 -1.87
C PRO A 106 7.10 2.23 -2.00
N VAL A 107 6.17 1.27 -2.10
CA VAL A 107 4.74 1.53 -1.92
C VAL A 107 4.52 2.02 -0.49
N TYR A 108 4.08 3.28 -0.38
CA TYR A 108 3.71 3.87 0.89
C TYR A 108 2.19 3.85 1.02
N THR A 109 1.69 3.17 2.03
CA THR A 109 0.29 3.24 2.44
C THR A 109 0.24 3.96 3.77
N ILE A 110 -0.36 5.15 3.81
CA ILE A 110 -0.57 5.85 5.08
C ILE A 110 -1.99 5.57 5.51
N LEU A 111 -2.12 4.93 6.67
CA LEU A 111 -3.41 4.62 7.27
C LEU A 111 -3.89 5.83 8.07
N ASP A 112 -5.12 6.25 7.79
CA ASP A 112 -5.81 7.24 8.59
C ASP A 112 -6.04 6.74 10.02
N ASN A 113 -6.10 7.69 10.96
CA ASN A 113 -6.25 7.53 12.42
C ASN A 113 -7.54 6.78 12.88
N THR A 114 -8.29 6.20 11.96
CA THR A 114 -9.53 5.45 12.23
C THR A 114 -9.26 4.03 12.71
N LEU A 115 -8.09 3.47 12.39
CA LEU A 115 -7.67 2.15 12.84
C LEU A 115 -6.78 2.28 14.08
N SER A 116 -7.10 1.51 15.12
CA SER A 116 -6.23 1.38 16.29
C SER A 116 -4.87 0.82 15.86
N THR A 117 -3.77 1.47 16.28
CA THR A 117 -2.39 1.01 16.03
C THR A 117 -2.21 -0.45 16.43
N SER A 118 -2.78 -0.85 17.56
CA SER A 118 -2.74 -2.23 18.05
C SER A 118 -3.37 -3.24 17.08
N VAL A 119 -4.47 -2.85 16.41
CA VAL A 119 -5.16 -3.73 15.45
C VAL A 119 -4.35 -3.90 14.17
N VAL A 120 -3.65 -2.85 13.73
CA VAL A 120 -2.78 -2.93 12.56
C VAL A 120 -1.59 -3.85 12.87
N GLU A 121 -0.93 -3.66 14.01
CA GLU A 121 0.21 -4.48 14.42
C GLU A 121 -0.17 -5.95 14.63
N GLU A 122 -1.28 -6.21 15.33
CA GLU A 122 -1.79 -7.58 15.53
C GLU A 122 -2.05 -8.26 14.17
N LYS A 123 -2.68 -7.55 13.23
CA LYS A 123 -2.94 -8.08 11.89
C LYS A 123 -1.67 -8.34 11.11
N VAL A 124 -0.71 -7.41 11.12
CA VAL A 124 0.56 -7.57 10.38
C VAL A 124 1.40 -8.71 10.98
N ALA A 125 1.44 -8.83 12.31
CA ALA A 125 2.09 -9.95 12.98
C ALA A 125 1.41 -11.29 12.65
N LYS A 126 0.07 -11.32 12.64
CA LYS A 126 -0.70 -12.51 12.24
C LYS A 126 -0.47 -12.89 10.78
N LEU A 127 -0.43 -11.91 9.86
CA LEU A 127 -0.12 -12.16 8.45
C LEU A 127 1.28 -12.78 8.28
N THR A 128 2.25 -12.30 9.04
CA THR A 128 3.61 -12.87 9.09
C THR A 128 3.55 -14.35 9.52
N SER A 129 2.75 -14.66 10.54
CA SER A 129 2.52 -16.04 11.02
C SER A 129 1.90 -16.94 9.96
N ASP A 130 0.77 -16.49 9.40
CA ASP A 130 -0.01 -17.26 8.44
C ASP A 130 0.82 -17.54 7.19
N PHE A 131 1.68 -16.60 6.80
CA PHE A 131 2.64 -16.78 5.72
C PHE A 131 3.65 -17.91 5.99
N VAL A 132 4.29 -17.90 7.15
CA VAL A 132 5.25 -18.96 7.52
C VAL A 132 4.56 -20.31 7.63
N TYR A 133 3.32 -20.35 8.14
CA TYR A 133 2.56 -21.60 8.24
C TYR A 133 2.16 -22.16 6.87
N THR A 134 1.84 -21.30 5.91
CA THR A 134 1.39 -21.71 4.57
C THR A 134 2.53 -22.10 3.63
N HIS A 135 3.78 -21.72 3.94
CA HIS A 135 4.94 -22.02 3.12
C HIS A 135 5.91 -22.90 3.88
N GLU A 136 5.91 -24.21 3.57
CA GLU A 136 6.88 -25.14 4.13
C GLU A 136 8.32 -24.64 3.89
N GLY A 137 9.07 -24.50 4.98
CA GLY A 137 10.45 -24.01 4.96
C GLY A 137 10.62 -22.50 4.84
N GLY A 138 9.54 -21.72 4.79
CA GLY A 138 9.58 -20.26 4.88
C GLY A 138 10.10 -19.79 6.24
N SER A 139 10.73 -18.61 6.27
CA SER A 139 11.23 -18.01 7.52
C SER A 139 10.58 -16.65 7.75
N GLY A 140 10.18 -16.39 9.00
CA GLY A 140 9.57 -15.13 9.38
C GLY A 140 10.40 -14.41 10.43
N VAL A 141 10.67 -13.13 10.21
CA VAL A 141 11.33 -12.26 11.19
C VAL A 141 10.41 -11.10 11.53
N VAL A 142 10.23 -10.88 12.83
CA VAL A 142 9.53 -9.70 13.35
C VAL A 142 10.52 -8.87 14.17
N VAL A 143 10.75 -7.63 13.76
CA VAL A 143 11.53 -6.64 14.51
C VAL A 143 10.55 -5.64 15.08
N ALA A 144 10.59 -5.43 16.39
CA ALA A 144 9.53 -4.68 17.06
C ALA A 144 10.06 -3.96 18.30
N SER A 145 9.59 -2.75 18.56
CA SER A 145 9.90 -2.03 19.80
C SER A 145 9.05 -2.52 20.98
N GLU A 146 9.55 -2.44 22.21
CA GLU A 146 8.93 -3.02 23.42
C GLU A 146 7.48 -2.54 23.64
N ASP A 147 7.13 -1.35 23.17
CA ASP A 147 5.80 -0.74 23.28
C ASP A 147 4.81 -1.20 22.21
N THR A 148 5.24 -2.06 21.29
CA THR A 148 4.37 -2.71 20.30
C THR A 148 3.79 -4.00 20.92
N ASP A 149 2.54 -4.33 20.62
CA ASP A 149 1.88 -5.50 21.22
C ASP A 149 2.33 -6.79 20.52
N VAL A 150 3.54 -7.21 20.85
CA VAL A 150 4.18 -8.45 20.37
C VAL A 150 4.14 -9.54 21.44
N SER A 151 3.19 -9.46 22.37
CA SER A 151 3.03 -10.45 23.43
C SER A 151 2.75 -11.85 22.88
N ASN A 152 2.15 -11.94 21.69
CA ASN A 152 1.72 -13.19 21.05
C ASN A 152 2.51 -13.50 19.77
N ILE A 153 3.84 -13.32 19.76
CA ILE A 153 4.64 -13.81 18.62
C ILE A 153 4.53 -15.34 18.55
N PRO A 154 4.05 -15.89 17.42
CA PRO A 154 3.99 -17.32 17.19
C PRO A 154 5.34 -18.01 17.39
N SER A 155 5.32 -19.22 17.91
CA SER A 155 6.53 -19.99 18.24
C SER A 155 7.39 -20.36 17.03
N ASN A 156 6.88 -20.23 15.80
CA ASN A 156 7.57 -20.50 14.54
C ASN A 156 8.26 -19.27 13.92
N ILE A 157 8.14 -18.09 14.54
CA ILE A 157 8.74 -16.83 14.05
C ILE A 157 9.94 -16.46 14.92
N ALA A 158 11.00 -15.95 14.31
CA ALA A 158 12.08 -15.30 15.05
C ALA A 158 11.77 -13.82 15.25
N ALA A 159 12.03 -13.34 16.46
CA ALA A 159 11.71 -11.98 16.84
C ALA A 159 12.90 -11.26 17.45
N LEU A 160 13.03 -9.99 17.12
CA LEU A 160 14.03 -9.09 17.66
C LEU A 160 13.32 -7.91 18.30
N ILE A 161 13.33 -7.87 19.63
CA ILE A 161 12.62 -6.89 20.44
C ILE A 161 13.60 -5.79 20.84
N ILE A 162 13.24 -4.54 20.57
CA ILE A 162 14.05 -3.36 20.83
C ILE A 162 13.52 -2.68 22.09
N SER A 163 14.38 -2.43 23.06
CA SER A 163 14.05 -1.73 24.29
C SER A 163 15.12 -0.69 24.61
N LYS A 164 14.84 0.17 25.58
CA LYS A 164 15.87 1.08 26.13
C LYS A 164 17.03 0.35 26.81
N LYS A 165 16.85 -0.92 27.21
CA LYS A 165 17.89 -1.74 27.82
C LYS A 165 18.77 -2.45 26.78
N GLY A 166 18.46 -2.28 25.50
CA GLY A 166 19.11 -2.97 24.39
C GLY A 166 18.13 -3.85 23.61
N VAL A 167 18.68 -4.84 22.92
CA VAL A 167 17.94 -5.72 22.02
C VAL A 167 17.83 -7.11 22.64
N SER A 168 16.69 -7.77 22.44
CA SER A 168 16.47 -9.17 22.86
C SER A 168 15.97 -9.99 21.70
N VAL A 169 16.57 -11.17 21.49
CA VAL A 169 16.13 -12.12 20.46
C VAL A 169 15.31 -13.26 21.07
N LYS A 170 14.14 -13.51 20.48
CA LYS A 170 13.23 -14.63 20.79
C LYS A 170 12.95 -15.44 19.53
N GLY A 171 12.49 -16.67 19.69
CA GLY A 171 12.14 -17.56 18.58
C GLY A 171 12.61 -18.99 18.78
N PRO A 172 12.23 -19.91 17.89
CA PRO A 172 12.61 -21.32 18.01
C PRO A 172 14.10 -21.48 17.71
N THR A 173 14.78 -22.34 18.47
CA THR A 173 16.24 -22.58 18.36
C THR A 173 16.70 -23.00 16.96
N HIS A 174 15.81 -23.61 16.18
CA HIS A 174 16.07 -24.09 14.83
C HIS A 174 15.64 -23.11 13.73
N HIS A 175 15.26 -21.87 14.08
CA HIS A 175 14.91 -20.88 13.06
C HIS A 175 16.14 -20.51 12.23
N LYS A 176 16.03 -20.64 10.91
CA LYS A 176 17.09 -20.33 9.92
C LYS A 176 17.76 -18.98 10.18
N LEU A 177 16.98 -17.93 10.42
CA LEU A 177 17.48 -16.56 10.59
C LEU A 177 17.91 -16.22 12.03
N LEU A 178 17.80 -17.14 12.99
CA LEU A 178 18.16 -16.87 14.40
C LEU A 178 19.64 -16.50 14.59
N PRO A 179 20.63 -17.14 13.94
CA PRO A 179 22.04 -16.78 14.07
C PRO A 179 22.31 -15.33 13.67
N VAL A 180 21.67 -14.87 12.59
CA VAL A 180 21.76 -13.48 12.10
C VAL A 180 21.23 -12.50 13.15
N LEU A 181 20.08 -12.80 13.77
CA LEU A 181 19.52 -11.97 14.83
C LEU A 181 20.40 -11.95 16.08
N ARG A 182 21.00 -13.08 16.46
CA ARG A 182 21.93 -13.18 17.61
C ARG A 182 23.24 -12.43 17.36
N GLU A 183 23.76 -12.47 16.13
CA GLU A 183 24.90 -11.63 15.76
C GLU A 183 24.53 -10.15 15.91
N LEU A 184 23.35 -9.75 15.45
CA LEU A 184 22.89 -8.38 15.58
C LEU A 184 22.75 -7.97 17.05
N GLU A 185 22.12 -8.81 17.89
CA GLU A 185 21.98 -8.60 19.35
C GLU A 185 23.34 -8.40 20.03
N SER A 186 24.32 -9.25 19.73
CA SER A 186 25.66 -9.17 20.35
C SER A 186 26.49 -7.98 19.87
N THR A 187 26.21 -7.45 18.69
CA THR A 187 26.99 -6.35 18.08
C THR A 187 26.25 -5.01 18.05
N ILE A 188 25.00 -4.94 18.54
CA ILE A 188 24.13 -3.78 18.35
C ILE A 188 24.71 -2.51 18.95
N GLU A 189 25.29 -2.57 20.15
CA GLU A 189 25.82 -1.38 20.83
C GLU A 189 26.96 -0.72 20.02
N SER A 190 27.90 -1.54 19.52
CA SER A 190 28.99 -1.05 18.66
C SER A 190 28.45 -0.48 17.35
N ARG A 191 27.43 -1.13 16.76
CA ARG A 191 26.80 -0.69 15.50
C ARG A 191 26.02 0.63 15.69
N VAL A 192 25.33 0.81 16.81
CA VAL A 192 24.64 2.05 17.20
C VAL A 192 25.61 3.20 17.32
N ARG A 193 26.70 3.02 18.08
CA ARG A 193 27.73 4.05 18.25
C ARG A 193 28.34 4.46 16.90
N LYS A 194 28.73 3.47 16.08
CA LYS A 194 29.28 3.73 14.74
C LYS A 194 28.27 4.43 13.84
N PHE A 195 27.01 4.01 13.84
CA PHE A 195 25.98 4.64 13.02
C PHE A 195 25.74 6.09 13.42
N TYR A 196 25.66 6.36 14.73
CA TYR A 196 25.51 7.70 15.29
C TYR A 196 26.67 8.63 14.91
N GLU A 197 27.91 8.14 14.91
CA GLU A 197 29.07 8.90 14.43
C GLU A 197 28.98 9.29 12.95
N HIS A 198 28.26 8.52 12.13
CA HIS A 198 28.07 8.75 10.70
C HIS A 198 26.79 9.55 10.36
N LEU A 199 26.06 10.08 11.35
CA LEU A 199 24.88 10.92 11.10
C LEU A 199 25.21 12.34 10.59
N GLU A 200 26.50 12.64 10.36
CA GLU A 200 26.99 13.92 9.83
C GLU A 200 26.29 15.11 10.50
N ASP A 201 25.64 15.98 9.73
CA ASP A 201 25.00 17.21 10.18
C ASP A 201 23.87 16.99 11.19
N ASN A 202 23.24 15.81 11.20
CA ASN A 202 22.14 15.50 12.11
C ASN A 202 22.60 14.99 13.47
N ARG A 203 23.90 14.65 13.65
CA ARG A 203 24.40 14.05 14.88
C ARG A 203 24.11 14.90 16.12
N ALA A 204 24.24 16.22 16.01
CA ALA A 204 24.03 17.14 17.11
C ALA A 204 22.56 17.24 17.57
N LEU A 205 21.61 16.71 16.80
CA LEU A 205 20.18 16.77 17.08
C LEU A 205 19.67 15.58 17.91
N PHE A 206 20.48 14.54 18.06
CA PHE A 206 20.14 13.32 18.79
C PHE A 206 21.08 13.13 19.99
N ASP A 207 20.54 12.70 21.13
CA ASP A 207 21.30 12.39 22.35
C ASP A 207 21.17 10.89 22.71
N LEU A 208 22.26 10.12 22.62
CA LEU A 208 22.22 8.69 22.97
C LEU A 208 22.03 8.40 24.46
N ASN A 209 22.14 9.40 25.33
CA ASN A 209 21.77 9.25 26.75
C ASN A 209 20.26 9.31 26.96
N GLU A 210 19.52 9.71 25.94
CA GLU A 210 18.09 9.79 25.96
C GLU A 210 17.46 8.50 25.42
N ASP A 211 16.55 7.92 26.21
CA ASP A 211 15.89 6.65 25.88
C ASP A 211 15.18 6.70 24.51
N THR A 212 14.47 7.80 24.21
CA THR A 212 13.73 7.95 22.95
C THR A 212 14.65 7.95 21.73
N ASP A 213 15.74 8.70 21.79
CA ASP A 213 16.70 8.83 20.68
C ASP A 213 17.51 7.55 20.51
N LEU A 214 17.92 6.92 21.63
CA LEU A 214 18.62 5.65 21.62
C LEU A 214 17.78 4.56 20.94
N VAL A 215 16.50 4.46 21.27
CA VAL A 215 15.59 3.48 20.64
C VAL A 215 15.41 3.80 19.15
N PHE A 216 15.19 5.06 18.78
CA PHE A 216 15.10 5.46 17.36
C PHE A 216 16.36 5.07 16.57
N ILE A 217 17.54 5.44 17.07
CA ILE A 217 18.80 5.10 16.39
C ILE A 217 19.00 3.58 16.33
N THR A 218 18.61 2.84 17.37
CA THR A 218 18.68 1.38 17.38
C THR A 218 17.77 0.75 16.33
N GLU A 219 16.53 1.21 16.21
CA GLU A 219 15.60 0.82 15.13
C GLU A 219 16.22 1.04 13.74
N MET A 220 16.82 2.23 13.50
CA MET A 220 17.44 2.57 12.22
C MET A 220 18.64 1.68 11.89
N VAL A 221 19.45 1.37 12.91
CA VAL A 221 20.60 0.47 12.76
C VAL A 221 20.14 -0.94 12.38
N ILE A 222 19.13 -1.47 13.06
CA ILE A 222 18.60 -2.81 12.77
C ILE A 222 18.03 -2.87 11.35
N LEU A 223 17.15 -1.92 11.02
CA LEU A 223 16.54 -1.82 9.69
C LEU A 223 17.61 -1.82 8.59
N ARG A 224 18.69 -1.06 8.78
CA ARG A 224 19.78 -0.96 7.80
C ARG A 224 20.73 -2.16 7.79
N LYS A 225 20.98 -2.80 8.93
CA LYS A 225 22.09 -3.77 9.07
C LYS A 225 21.68 -5.22 8.92
N ILE A 226 20.42 -5.58 9.17
CA ILE A 226 19.97 -6.97 9.07
C ILE A 226 20.24 -7.55 7.67
N PHE A 227 19.94 -6.80 6.60
CA PHE A 227 20.18 -7.24 5.23
C PHE A 227 21.66 -7.27 4.85
N GLY A 228 22.50 -6.42 5.46
CA GLY A 228 23.95 -6.50 5.26
C GLY A 228 24.55 -7.78 5.84
N ILE A 229 24.07 -8.23 6.99
CA ILE A 229 24.51 -9.51 7.58
C ILE A 229 24.04 -10.69 6.72
N LEU A 230 22.82 -10.59 6.16
CA LEU A 230 22.30 -11.60 5.24
C LEU A 230 23.08 -11.66 3.92
N GLU A 231 23.55 -10.53 3.43
CA GLU A 231 24.38 -10.45 2.22
C GLU A 231 25.73 -11.15 2.41
N ASP A 232 26.34 -11.02 3.58
CA ASP A 232 27.58 -11.73 3.92
C ASP A 232 27.37 -13.27 3.96
N GLN A 233 26.13 -13.74 4.11
CA GLN A 233 25.76 -15.15 4.26
C GLN A 233 24.63 -15.55 3.29
N VAL A 234 24.67 -14.99 2.07
CA VAL A 234 23.56 -15.02 1.11
C VAL A 234 23.14 -16.43 0.67
N GLU A 235 24.11 -17.33 0.52
CA GLU A 235 23.89 -18.73 0.10
C GLU A 235 23.13 -19.53 1.16
N GLU A 236 23.35 -19.22 2.44
CA GLU A 236 22.67 -19.87 3.56
C GLU A 236 21.27 -19.28 3.79
N PHE A 237 21.13 -17.96 3.62
CA PHE A 237 19.96 -17.25 4.14
C PHE A 237 19.00 -16.59 3.15
N ALA A 238 19.37 -16.25 1.92
CA ALA A 238 18.50 -15.41 1.06
C ALA A 238 18.20 -16.00 -0.33
N LEU A 239 19.07 -16.86 -0.88
CA LEU A 239 18.91 -17.41 -2.24
C LEU A 239 18.32 -18.82 -2.29
N ASN A 240 17.77 -19.32 -1.19
CA ASN A 240 17.10 -20.60 -1.20
C ASN A 240 15.71 -20.50 -1.85
N SER A 241 15.10 -21.64 -2.19
CA SER A 241 13.77 -21.68 -2.81
C SER A 241 12.65 -21.20 -1.89
N ASN A 242 12.94 -21.03 -0.60
CA ASN A 242 11.94 -20.79 0.43
C ASN A 242 11.72 -19.29 0.60
N PRO A 243 10.46 -18.88 0.81
CA PRO A 243 10.14 -17.48 0.98
C PRO A 243 10.57 -16.97 2.36
N ASP A 244 11.15 -15.78 2.42
CA ASP A 244 11.47 -15.11 3.69
C ASP A 244 10.60 -13.86 3.86
N ILE A 245 10.02 -13.69 5.05
CA ILE A 245 9.21 -12.53 5.41
C ILE A 245 9.89 -11.73 6.52
N PHE A 246 9.95 -10.41 6.35
CA PHE A 246 10.49 -9.47 7.33
C PHE A 246 9.45 -8.41 7.66
N THR A 247 9.12 -8.29 8.93
CA THR A 247 8.16 -7.31 9.45
C THR A 247 8.86 -6.43 10.45
N PHE A 248 8.90 -5.12 10.20
CA PHE A 248 9.47 -4.12 11.09
C PHE A 248 8.34 -3.26 11.67
N MET A 249 8.20 -3.21 12.99
CA MET A 249 7.23 -2.38 13.69
C MET A 249 7.98 -1.32 14.49
N LEU A 250 8.06 -0.13 13.90
CA LEU A 250 8.85 1.00 14.37
C LEU A 250 7.93 2.01 15.08
N SER A 251 8.12 2.22 16.38
CA SER A 251 7.28 3.11 17.18
C SER A 251 8.02 4.31 17.74
N SER A 252 9.34 4.38 17.56
CA SER A 252 10.16 5.44 18.13
C SER A 252 9.82 6.84 17.59
N LEU A 253 9.40 6.96 16.33
CA LEU A 253 9.07 8.25 15.70
C LEU A 253 7.83 8.91 16.32
N GLU A 254 6.80 8.13 16.67
CA GLU A 254 5.65 8.59 17.47
C GLU A 254 6.12 9.15 18.82
N LYS A 255 6.98 8.42 19.55
CA LYS A 255 7.52 8.87 20.84
C LYS A 255 8.40 10.13 20.70
N MET A 256 9.14 10.24 19.61
CA MET A 256 9.91 11.45 19.30
C MET A 256 8.98 12.65 19.05
N SER A 257 7.87 12.44 18.35
CA SER A 257 6.86 13.48 18.13
C SER A 257 6.19 13.92 19.43
N GLU A 258 5.83 12.99 20.30
CA GLU A 258 5.29 13.29 21.64
C GLU A 258 6.27 14.08 22.50
N LYS A 259 7.56 13.74 22.41
CA LYS A 259 8.59 14.33 23.25
C LYS A 259 9.07 15.70 22.76
N TYR A 260 9.46 15.79 21.49
CA TYR A 260 10.08 16.98 20.91
C TYR A 260 9.06 17.89 20.21
N GLY A 261 7.90 17.36 19.82
CA GLY A 261 6.85 18.04 19.06
C GLY A 261 6.98 17.83 17.55
N SER A 262 5.83 17.82 16.85
CA SER A 262 5.70 17.55 15.41
C SER A 262 6.54 18.44 14.48
N GLY A 263 6.88 19.66 14.92
CA GLY A 263 7.68 20.60 14.14
C GLY A 263 9.13 20.73 14.58
N SER A 264 9.61 19.87 15.49
CA SER A 264 10.95 20.00 16.04
C SER A 264 12.04 19.65 15.00
N PRO A 265 13.19 20.34 15.01
CA PRO A 265 14.32 20.00 14.14
C PRO A 265 14.78 18.54 14.32
N THR A 266 14.70 18.03 15.55
CA THR A 266 15.05 16.64 15.88
C THR A 266 14.09 15.65 15.22
N LEU A 267 12.78 15.88 15.24
CA LEU A 267 11.81 15.01 14.57
C LEU A 267 11.98 15.06 13.05
N LEU A 268 12.14 16.26 12.47
CA LEU A 268 12.39 16.42 11.02
C LEU A 268 13.67 15.68 10.59
N ALA A 269 14.74 15.76 11.38
CA ALA A 269 15.95 15.00 11.15
C ALA A 269 15.71 13.48 11.27
N ALA A 270 14.85 13.05 12.20
CA ALA A 270 14.46 11.64 12.35
C ALA A 270 13.72 11.12 11.10
N HIS A 271 12.77 11.88 10.55
CA HIS A 271 12.11 11.51 9.28
C HIS A 271 13.12 11.34 8.14
N HIS A 272 14.04 12.28 7.99
CA HIS A 272 15.08 12.20 6.95
C HIS A 272 16.02 11.00 7.14
N VAL A 273 16.43 10.70 8.39
CA VAL A 273 17.24 9.52 8.71
C VAL A 273 16.47 8.22 8.42
N LEU A 274 15.19 8.15 8.80
CA LEU A 274 14.31 7.02 8.52
C LEU A 274 14.18 6.77 7.02
N GLN A 275 13.88 7.80 6.24
CA GLN A 275 13.75 7.69 4.78
C GLN A 275 15.04 7.14 4.16
N LYS A 276 16.20 7.69 4.55
CA LYS A 276 17.51 7.21 4.08
C LYS A 276 17.78 5.75 4.47
N CYS A 277 17.31 5.30 5.63
CA CYS A 277 17.40 3.91 6.05
C CYS A 277 16.45 3.02 5.23
N LEU A 278 15.19 3.41 5.06
CA LEU A 278 14.20 2.68 4.27
C LEU A 278 14.66 2.47 2.84
N THR A 279 15.15 3.50 2.16
CA THR A 279 15.67 3.38 0.78
C THR A 279 16.85 2.42 0.70
N LYS A 280 17.77 2.47 1.68
CA LYS A 280 18.93 1.56 1.71
C LYS A 280 18.53 0.12 1.99
N SER A 281 17.61 -0.10 2.93
CA SER A 281 17.10 -1.42 3.28
C SER A 281 16.28 -2.02 2.14
N ALA A 282 15.43 -1.21 1.50
CA ALA A 282 14.70 -1.61 0.30
C ALA A 282 15.65 -2.06 -0.81
N LYS A 283 16.67 -1.25 -1.12
CA LYS A 283 17.70 -1.62 -2.10
C LYS A 283 18.43 -2.91 -1.75
N ALA A 284 18.83 -3.09 -0.49
CA ALA A 284 19.50 -4.30 -0.03
C ALA A 284 18.58 -5.52 -0.13
N PHE A 285 17.31 -5.40 0.28
CA PHE A 285 16.32 -6.46 0.18
C PHE A 285 16.07 -6.87 -1.29
N SER A 286 15.92 -5.89 -2.19
CA SER A 286 15.75 -6.13 -3.62
C SER A 286 16.96 -6.81 -4.26
N HIS A 287 18.18 -6.55 -3.75
CA HIS A 287 19.39 -7.22 -4.19
C HIS A 287 19.43 -8.70 -3.75
N LEU A 288 18.99 -8.97 -2.51
CA LEU A 288 18.96 -10.32 -1.93
C LEU A 288 17.88 -11.21 -2.57
N TYR A 289 16.72 -10.66 -2.89
CA TYR A 289 15.55 -11.43 -3.30
C TYR A 289 15.07 -11.04 -4.70
N LYS A 290 15.21 -11.94 -5.69
CA LYS A 290 14.83 -11.68 -7.09
C LYS A 290 13.31 -11.42 -7.28
N HIS A 291 12.48 -12.11 -6.50
CA HIS A 291 11.02 -11.95 -6.52
C HIS A 291 10.59 -11.43 -5.16
N HIS A 292 10.55 -10.11 -5.01
CA HIS A 292 10.31 -9.46 -3.73
C HIS A 292 9.17 -8.46 -3.81
N ALA A 293 8.60 -8.15 -2.65
CA ALA A 293 7.66 -7.06 -2.47
C ALA A 293 8.04 -6.30 -1.18
N ILE A 294 7.92 -4.98 -1.24
CA ILE A 294 8.26 -4.08 -0.15
C ILE A 294 7.07 -3.16 0.07
N GLU A 295 6.57 -3.15 1.30
CA GLU A 295 5.45 -2.33 1.72
C GLU A 295 5.86 -1.50 2.93
N VAL A 296 5.59 -0.20 2.88
CA VAL A 296 5.77 0.70 4.03
C VAL A 296 4.39 1.24 4.43
N ILE A 297 4.00 0.94 5.66
CA ILE A 297 2.72 1.34 6.24
C ILE A 297 2.99 2.44 7.26
N GLY A 298 2.64 3.68 6.92
CA GLY A 298 2.66 4.79 7.86
C GLY A 298 1.39 4.79 8.69
N ILE A 299 1.52 4.92 10.01
CA ILE A 299 0.40 5.23 10.90
C ILE A 299 0.65 6.64 11.39
N SER A 300 -0.18 7.57 10.92
CA SER A 300 -0.13 8.95 11.39
C SER A 300 -0.33 8.96 12.90
N PRO A 301 0.40 9.80 13.65
CA PRO A 301 0.16 9.91 15.07
C PRO A 301 -1.31 10.33 15.21
N ALA A 302 -2.13 9.46 15.80
CA ALA A 302 -3.45 9.89 16.23
C ALA A 302 -3.19 11.12 17.09
N LEU A 303 -3.76 12.28 16.72
CA LEU A 303 -3.86 13.44 17.60
C LEU A 303 -4.46 12.90 18.89
N SER A 304 -3.61 12.48 19.82
CA SER A 304 -4.06 11.63 20.90
C SER A 304 -4.99 12.54 21.67
N ALA A 305 -6.26 12.15 21.76
CA ALA A 305 -7.24 12.94 22.49
C ALA A 305 -6.70 13.25 23.90
N ALA A 306 -5.83 12.39 24.45
CA ALA A 306 -5.08 12.59 25.67
C ALA A 306 -4.13 13.82 25.68
N ALA A 307 -3.39 14.10 24.61
CA ALA A 307 -2.57 15.31 24.50
C ALA A 307 -3.42 16.59 24.52
N ILE A 308 -4.63 16.53 23.96
CA ILE A 308 -5.61 17.62 23.99
C ILE A 308 -6.22 17.75 25.41
N THR A 309 -6.59 16.64 26.05
CA THR A 309 -7.18 16.66 27.41
C THR A 309 -6.18 17.20 28.44
N HIS A 310 -4.92 16.77 28.39
CA HIS A 310 -3.90 17.21 29.36
C HIS A 310 -3.52 18.69 29.18
N HIS A 311 -3.60 19.23 27.96
CA HIS A 311 -3.41 20.65 27.69
C HIS A 311 -4.62 21.51 28.12
N LEU A 312 -5.83 20.97 28.01
CA LEU A 312 -7.07 21.62 28.48
C LEU A 312 -7.20 21.58 30.01
N GLU A 313 -6.75 20.51 30.67
CA GLU A 313 -6.82 20.35 32.13
C GLU A 313 -5.80 21.22 32.87
N ARG A 314 -4.61 21.45 32.28
CA ARG A 314 -3.66 22.48 32.74
C ARG A 314 -4.18 23.91 32.57
N ARG A 315 -5.04 24.17 31.57
CA ARG A 315 -5.71 25.48 31.42
C ARG A 315 -6.85 25.67 32.42
N ALA A 316 -7.59 24.60 32.75
CA ALA A 316 -8.65 24.63 33.76
C ALA A 316 -8.11 24.88 35.19
N THR A 317 -6.93 24.37 35.51
CA THR A 317 -6.29 24.55 36.84
C THR A 317 -5.58 25.90 37.01
N SER A 318 -5.27 26.61 35.92
CA SER A 318 -4.70 27.96 35.95
C SER A 318 -5.76 29.07 36.10
N SER A 319 -7.05 28.78 35.92
CA SER A 319 -8.12 29.80 35.94
C SER A 319 -8.83 29.96 37.30
N ASN A 320 -8.36 29.28 38.36
CA ASN A 320 -9.03 29.26 39.67
C ASN A 320 -8.22 29.91 40.80
N ARG A 321 -7.51 31.01 40.49
CA ARG A 321 -6.96 31.93 41.49
C ARG A 321 -7.23 33.37 41.10
N THR A 322 -8.41 33.86 41.45
CA THR A 322 -8.59 35.24 41.96
C THR A 322 -9.82 35.26 42.85
N GLY A 323 -9.59 35.55 44.12
CA GLY A 323 -10.65 35.79 45.09
C GLY A 323 -11.37 37.12 44.84
N ALA A 324 -12.56 37.18 45.42
CA ALA A 324 -13.28 38.35 45.93
C ALA A 324 -13.17 39.68 45.15
N ALA A 325 -14.34 40.08 44.63
CA ALA A 325 -14.73 41.39 44.12
C ALA A 325 -14.56 42.53 45.19
N PRO A 326 -14.70 43.85 44.88
CA PRO A 326 -15.90 44.38 44.20
C PRO A 326 -15.75 45.58 43.23
N SER A 327 -16.73 45.62 42.31
CA SER A 327 -17.48 46.75 41.75
C SER A 327 -16.79 47.94 41.05
N ALA A 328 -17.28 48.17 39.82
CA ALA A 328 -17.79 49.43 39.24
C ALA A 328 -17.11 49.85 37.92
N GLY A 329 -17.94 50.19 36.92
CA GLY A 329 -17.55 51.08 35.82
C GLY A 329 -17.71 50.51 34.40
N SER A 330 -18.87 50.78 33.80
CA SER A 330 -19.13 51.15 32.39
C SER A 330 -18.05 50.98 31.31
N GLY A 331 -18.46 50.46 30.13
CA GLY A 331 -17.86 50.85 28.85
C GLY A 331 -18.04 49.82 27.72
N TRP A 332 -18.88 50.16 26.73
CA TRP A 332 -19.03 49.44 25.46
C TRP A 332 -17.75 49.45 24.61
N GLY A 333 -17.54 48.41 23.80
CA GLY A 333 -16.54 48.43 22.72
C GLY A 333 -16.23 47.06 22.13
N SER A 334 -16.95 46.71 21.05
CA SER A 334 -16.81 45.50 20.26
C SER A 334 -15.43 45.34 19.58
N SER A 335 -14.86 44.13 19.67
CA SER A 335 -14.25 43.42 18.53
C SER A 335 -13.95 41.97 18.95
N GLY A 336 -14.92 41.09 18.70
CA GLY A 336 -14.80 39.66 18.96
C GLY A 336 -13.80 39.03 17.98
N PHE A 337 -12.64 38.63 18.50
CA PHE A 337 -11.72 37.74 17.80
C PHE A 337 -12.22 36.30 18.04
N SER A 338 -12.90 35.77 17.03
CA SER A 338 -13.38 34.38 17.02
C SER A 338 -12.20 33.43 16.80
N THR A 339 -11.59 32.94 17.87
CA THR A 339 -10.70 31.78 17.82
C THR A 339 -11.55 30.52 17.89
N ASN A 340 -12.04 30.05 16.74
CA ASN A 340 -12.64 28.72 16.66
C ASN A 340 -11.53 27.67 16.76
N PRO A 341 -11.61 26.71 17.71
CA PRO A 341 -10.76 25.55 17.71
C PRO A 341 -11.17 24.62 16.55
N VAL A 342 -10.16 24.16 15.80
CA VAL A 342 -10.28 23.13 14.77
C VAL A 342 -10.69 21.83 15.45
N ILE A 343 -11.87 21.32 15.09
CA ILE A 343 -12.44 20.07 15.61
C ILE A 343 -11.94 18.91 14.73
N ALA A 344 -11.23 17.99 15.35
CA ALA A 344 -10.81 16.71 14.77
C ALA A 344 -11.97 15.70 14.77
N GLY A 345 -12.09 14.96 13.67
CA GLY A 345 -13.03 13.85 13.50
C GLY A 345 -13.48 13.75 12.06
N TYR A 346 -12.74 13.00 11.23
CA TYR A 346 -13.11 12.65 9.88
C TYR A 346 -14.38 11.77 9.89
N GLN A 347 -15.53 12.42 9.99
CA GLN A 347 -16.82 11.89 9.53
C GLN A 347 -17.29 12.75 8.35
N ASN A 348 -16.68 12.49 7.20
CA ASN A 348 -17.23 12.53 5.83
C ASN A 348 -18.06 13.75 5.35
N CYS A 349 -17.89 14.94 5.96
CA CYS A 349 -18.46 16.18 5.45
C CYS A 349 -18.00 17.42 6.23
N ALA A 350 -17.85 18.54 5.52
CA ALA A 350 -17.49 19.82 6.13
C ALA A 350 -18.72 20.51 6.74
N PRO A 351 -18.57 21.26 7.85
CA PRO A 351 -19.69 21.93 8.52
C PRO A 351 -20.20 23.17 7.79
N ASN A 352 -19.40 23.78 6.92
CA ASN A 352 -19.80 24.92 6.08
C ASN A 352 -19.08 24.90 4.72
N ALA A 353 -19.55 25.76 3.81
CA ALA A 353 -19.04 25.85 2.43
C ALA A 353 -17.56 26.26 2.36
N GLN A 354 -17.12 27.22 3.19
CA GLN A 354 -15.72 27.68 3.18
C GLN A 354 -14.75 26.56 3.62
N ILE A 355 -15.11 25.81 4.66
CA ILE A 355 -14.31 24.68 5.12
C ILE A 355 -14.31 23.58 4.06
N CYS A 356 -15.44 23.32 3.40
CA CYS A 356 -15.50 22.38 2.27
C CYS A 356 -14.52 22.77 1.15
N GLN A 357 -14.51 24.05 0.75
CA GLN A 357 -13.58 24.55 -0.26
C GLN A 357 -12.12 24.47 0.19
N THR A 358 -11.84 24.69 1.48
CA THR A 358 -10.45 24.64 1.98
C THR A 358 -9.95 23.19 2.10
N VAL A 359 -10.75 22.32 2.72
CA VAL A 359 -10.39 20.92 2.99
C VAL A 359 -10.29 20.12 1.69
N TYR A 360 -11.19 20.34 0.74
CA TYR A 360 -11.19 19.60 -0.52
C TYR A 360 -10.51 20.35 -1.67
N SER A 361 -9.64 21.33 -1.36
CA SER A 361 -8.88 22.10 -2.36
C SER A 361 -9.75 22.64 -3.50
N ASN A 362 -10.87 23.27 -3.13
CA ASN A 362 -11.92 23.76 -4.01
C ASN A 362 -12.46 22.67 -4.96
N CYS A 363 -12.69 21.47 -4.42
CA CYS A 363 -13.08 20.27 -5.16
C CYS A 363 -12.14 19.97 -6.35
N SER A 364 -10.84 20.16 -6.12
CA SER A 364 -9.78 20.05 -7.14
C SER A 364 -9.99 20.94 -8.37
N GLY A 365 -10.81 22.00 -8.27
CA GLY A 365 -11.24 22.83 -9.40
C GLY A 365 -12.22 22.12 -10.36
N ARG A 366 -12.72 20.94 -10.01
CA ARG A 366 -13.55 20.05 -10.84
C ARG A 366 -14.94 19.80 -10.22
N GLY A 367 -15.33 20.63 -9.27
CA GLY A 367 -16.60 20.50 -8.57
C GLY A 367 -16.98 21.77 -7.82
N VAL A 368 -18.15 21.72 -7.19
CA VAL A 368 -18.65 22.76 -6.30
C VAL A 368 -19.08 22.16 -4.98
N CYS A 369 -18.78 22.83 -3.87
CA CYS A 369 -19.28 22.40 -2.58
C CYS A 369 -20.79 22.65 -2.50
N VAL A 370 -21.57 21.58 -2.28
CA VAL A 370 -23.03 21.65 -2.11
C VAL A 370 -23.43 21.12 -0.75
N GLN A 371 -24.56 21.63 -0.26
CA GLN A 371 -25.16 21.14 0.96
C GLN A 371 -25.90 19.83 0.68
N SER A 372 -25.46 18.75 1.29
CA SER A 372 -26.09 17.43 1.26
C SER A 372 -26.65 17.07 2.63
N LYS A 373 -27.79 16.38 2.65
CA LYS A 373 -28.37 15.82 3.88
C LYS A 373 -27.87 14.39 4.01
N LYS A 374 -26.86 14.15 4.85
CA LYS A 374 -26.42 12.79 5.19
C LYS A 374 -27.10 12.32 6.47
N VAL A 375 -27.49 11.04 6.46
CA VAL A 375 -27.94 10.34 7.66
C VAL A 375 -26.69 9.92 8.42
N VAL A 376 -26.46 10.52 9.59
CA VAL A 376 -25.31 10.15 10.42
C VAL A 376 -25.68 8.92 11.24
N ALA A 377 -25.00 7.80 10.99
CA ALA A 377 -25.24 6.52 11.66
C ALA A 377 -24.64 6.44 13.08
N ASN A 378 -24.42 7.58 13.76
CA ASN A 378 -23.86 7.62 15.11
C ASN A 378 -24.91 7.52 16.22
N SER A 379 -26.16 7.27 15.88
CA SER A 379 -27.21 7.02 16.86
C SER A 379 -27.33 5.52 17.13
N THR A 380 -26.95 5.09 18.33
CA THR A 380 -27.30 3.75 18.86
C THR A 380 -28.81 3.56 19.04
N ASP A 381 -29.60 4.64 18.94
CA ASP A 381 -31.05 4.61 18.81
C ASP A 381 -31.42 4.45 17.31
N LEU A 382 -31.84 3.25 16.92
CA LEU A 382 -32.32 2.90 15.58
C LEU A 382 -33.51 3.77 15.12
N ASP A 383 -34.24 4.39 16.05
CA ASP A 383 -35.45 5.17 15.77
C ASP A 383 -35.25 6.69 15.67
N LYS A 384 -34.03 7.22 15.89
CA LYS A 384 -33.74 8.66 15.78
C LYS A 384 -32.60 8.94 14.80
N ARG A 385 -32.91 8.88 13.51
CA ARG A 385 -32.02 9.40 12.46
C ARG A 385 -31.96 10.92 12.54
N SER A 386 -30.96 11.45 13.24
CA SER A 386 -30.62 12.87 13.14
C SER A 386 -30.09 13.14 11.72
N THR A 387 -30.76 14.03 10.99
CA THR A 387 -30.27 14.52 9.70
C THR A 387 -29.40 15.73 9.96
N GLN A 388 -28.10 15.61 9.69
CA GLN A 388 -27.19 16.73 9.79
C GLN A 388 -26.98 17.33 8.40
N ASN A 389 -27.15 18.65 8.30
CA ASN A 389 -26.78 19.39 7.10
C ASN A 389 -25.26 19.40 6.99
N CYS A 390 -24.74 18.98 5.84
CA CYS A 390 -23.31 18.82 5.67
C CYS A 390 -22.87 19.24 4.27
N TRP A 391 -21.63 19.69 4.11
CA TRP A 391 -21.09 20.14 2.83
C TRP A 391 -20.15 19.11 2.24
N VAL A 392 -20.36 18.76 0.98
CA VAL A 392 -19.57 17.80 0.21
C VAL A 392 -19.32 18.36 -1.19
N CYS A 393 -18.25 17.90 -1.85
CA CYS A 393 -18.01 18.24 -3.24
C CYS A 393 -19.01 17.51 -4.14
N ASP A 394 -19.69 18.29 -4.99
CA ASP A 394 -20.46 17.80 -6.13
C ASP A 394 -19.62 18.03 -7.39
N CYS A 395 -19.14 16.94 -7.97
CA CYS A 395 -18.23 17.00 -9.11
C CYS A 395 -18.96 17.52 -10.33
N THR A 396 -18.45 18.61 -10.90
CA THR A 396 -19.09 19.28 -12.04
C THR A 396 -19.03 18.36 -13.25
N PHE A 397 -20.20 18.17 -13.87
CA PHE A 397 -20.35 17.53 -15.17
C PHE A 397 -20.28 18.61 -16.25
N ASN A 398 -19.63 18.30 -17.36
CA ASN A 398 -19.90 19.04 -18.59
C ASN A 398 -21.31 18.66 -19.04
N ARG A 399 -22.27 19.61 -18.97
CA ARG A 399 -23.51 19.46 -19.72
C ARG A 399 -23.12 19.37 -21.19
N VAL A 400 -23.39 18.25 -21.83
CA VAL A 400 -23.42 18.21 -23.29
C VAL A 400 -24.54 19.16 -23.69
N LEU A 401 -24.16 20.37 -24.10
CA LEU A 401 -25.08 21.28 -24.76
C LEU A 401 -25.37 20.64 -26.12
N SER A 402 -26.64 20.46 -26.44
CA SER A 402 -27.04 20.18 -27.83
C SER A 402 -26.53 21.29 -28.73
N ASP A 403 -26.40 21.02 -30.03
CA ASP A 403 -25.97 22.01 -31.04
C ASP A 403 -26.83 23.30 -31.06
N ASP A 404 -28.00 23.27 -30.42
CA ASP A 404 -28.92 24.40 -30.24
C ASP A 404 -28.72 25.17 -28.91
N GLY A 405 -27.71 24.83 -28.12
CA GLY A 405 -27.42 25.43 -26.81
C GLY A 405 -28.41 25.03 -25.71
N THR A 406 -29.31 24.08 -25.97
CA THR A 406 -30.24 23.57 -24.95
C THR A 406 -29.62 22.38 -24.20
N VAL A 407 -29.99 22.25 -22.93
CA VAL A 407 -29.52 21.15 -22.07
C VAL A 407 -30.31 19.90 -22.48
N ASP A 408 -29.67 18.95 -23.17
CA ASP A 408 -30.32 17.68 -23.52
C ASP A 408 -30.47 16.81 -22.28
N THR A 409 -31.69 16.72 -21.76
CA THR A 409 -32.02 15.92 -20.58
C THR A 409 -31.99 14.41 -20.84
N ARG A 410 -31.78 13.98 -22.09
CA ARG A 410 -31.72 12.54 -22.45
C ARG A 410 -30.38 11.88 -22.17
N TYR A 411 -29.30 12.65 -22.00
CA TYR A 411 -28.01 12.09 -21.61
C TYR A 411 -27.88 12.07 -20.09
N LYS A 412 -27.91 10.86 -19.52
CA LYS A 412 -27.62 10.59 -18.11
C LYS A 412 -26.22 11.15 -17.80
N ASN A 413 -26.11 11.98 -16.75
CA ASN A 413 -24.86 12.63 -16.35
C ASN A 413 -23.68 11.65 -16.38
N ILE A 414 -22.74 11.85 -17.31
CA ILE A 414 -21.49 11.10 -17.37
C ILE A 414 -20.55 11.76 -16.37
N TYR A 415 -20.33 11.10 -15.23
CA TYR A 415 -19.38 11.59 -14.23
C TYR A 415 -17.97 11.38 -14.75
N HIS A 416 -17.31 12.46 -15.18
CA HIS A 416 -15.89 12.44 -15.52
C HIS A 416 -15.00 12.33 -14.29
N TYR A 417 -15.47 12.76 -13.11
CA TYR A 417 -14.71 12.74 -11.88
C TYR A 417 -15.51 12.14 -10.72
N THR A 418 -14.81 11.44 -9.84
CA THR A 418 -15.30 10.80 -8.62
C THR A 418 -14.32 11.02 -7.45
N GLY A 419 -14.68 10.57 -6.26
CA GLY A 419 -13.94 10.79 -5.01
C GLY A 419 -14.46 11.96 -4.19
N GLN A 420 -13.99 12.06 -2.93
CA GLN A 420 -14.49 13.06 -1.97
C GLN A 420 -14.16 14.51 -2.36
N ALA A 421 -13.10 14.71 -3.14
CA ALA A 421 -12.63 15.99 -3.65
C ALA A 421 -12.67 16.06 -5.19
N CYS A 422 -13.40 15.16 -5.86
CA CYS A 422 -13.42 15.05 -7.33
C CYS A 422 -12.04 14.78 -7.95
N GLN A 423 -11.19 14.05 -7.23
CA GLN A 423 -9.79 13.84 -7.59
C GLN A 423 -9.58 12.72 -8.61
N TYR A 424 -10.50 11.77 -8.72
CA TYR A 424 -10.33 10.59 -9.57
C TYR A 424 -11.09 10.76 -10.87
N GLU A 425 -10.42 10.63 -12.01
CA GLU A 425 -11.09 10.57 -13.29
C GLU A 425 -11.76 9.20 -13.47
N ASN A 426 -13.02 9.19 -13.88
CA ASN A 426 -13.76 7.95 -14.07
C ASN A 426 -13.35 7.29 -15.39
N PHE A 427 -12.35 6.41 -15.31
CA PHE A 427 -11.88 5.64 -16.47
C PHE A 427 -12.70 4.36 -16.73
N SER A 428 -13.82 4.14 -16.03
CA SER A 428 -14.61 2.91 -16.13
C SER A 428 -15.01 2.58 -17.58
N GLU A 429 -15.43 3.57 -18.37
CA GLU A 429 -15.81 3.34 -19.78
C GLU A 429 -14.63 2.88 -20.64
N HIS A 430 -13.46 3.51 -20.49
CA HIS A 430 -12.24 3.15 -21.22
C HIS A 430 -11.74 1.77 -20.79
N PHE A 431 -11.81 1.47 -19.49
CA PHE A 431 -11.47 0.17 -18.95
C PHE A 431 -12.38 -0.93 -19.50
N HIS A 432 -13.69 -0.74 -19.50
CA HIS A 432 -14.63 -1.73 -20.05
C HIS A 432 -14.37 -1.99 -21.54
N LEU A 433 -14.07 -0.95 -22.32
CA LEU A 433 -13.78 -1.10 -23.74
C LEU A 433 -12.48 -1.89 -23.97
N LEU A 434 -11.41 -1.60 -23.22
CA LEU A 434 -10.14 -2.34 -23.28
C LEU A 434 -10.28 -3.79 -22.78
N PHE A 435 -11.01 -3.99 -21.68
CA PHE A 435 -11.23 -5.30 -21.10
C PHE A 435 -12.03 -6.21 -22.04
N TRP A 436 -13.19 -5.76 -22.53
CA TRP A 436 -14.02 -6.56 -23.43
C TRP A 436 -13.36 -6.79 -24.79
N SER A 437 -12.63 -5.81 -25.33
CA SER A 437 -11.87 -6.02 -26.56
C SER A 437 -10.73 -7.03 -26.38
N SER A 438 -10.03 -7.01 -25.24
CA SER A 438 -9.00 -8.00 -24.90
C SER A 438 -9.57 -9.42 -24.80
N ILE A 439 -10.73 -9.58 -24.14
CA ILE A 439 -11.43 -10.87 -24.04
C ILE A 439 -11.82 -11.38 -25.43
N ILE A 440 -12.44 -10.54 -26.27
CA ILE A 440 -12.84 -10.92 -27.63
C ILE A 440 -11.62 -11.33 -28.46
N LEU A 441 -10.51 -10.59 -28.36
CA LEU A 441 -9.27 -10.91 -29.06
C LEU A 441 -8.69 -12.26 -28.60
N ALA A 442 -8.68 -12.52 -27.30
CA ALA A 442 -8.20 -13.78 -26.74
C ALA A 442 -9.05 -14.98 -27.22
N PHE A 443 -10.38 -14.83 -27.24
CA PHE A 443 -11.28 -15.85 -27.78
C PHE A 443 -11.05 -16.10 -29.28
N LEU A 444 -10.86 -15.05 -30.08
CA LEU A 444 -10.56 -15.18 -31.50
C LEU A 444 -9.22 -15.89 -31.74
N LEU A 445 -8.19 -15.57 -30.94
CA LEU A 445 -6.89 -16.25 -31.02
C LEU A 445 -7.01 -17.74 -30.69
N ILE A 446 -7.74 -18.10 -29.62
CA ILE A 446 -7.96 -19.51 -29.26
C ILE A 446 -8.71 -20.23 -30.39
N PHE A 447 -9.74 -19.62 -30.97
CA PHE A 447 -10.52 -20.24 -32.04
C PHE A 447 -9.70 -20.45 -33.31
N VAL A 448 -8.86 -19.47 -33.70
CA VAL A 448 -7.96 -19.59 -34.83
C VAL A 448 -6.90 -20.67 -34.59
N VAL A 449 -6.28 -20.70 -33.41
CA VAL A 449 -5.26 -21.71 -33.06
C VAL A 449 -5.87 -23.12 -33.07
N VAL A 450 -7.00 -23.33 -32.40
CA VAL A 450 -7.67 -24.65 -32.38
C VAL A 450 -8.18 -25.05 -33.76
N GLY A 451 -8.71 -24.11 -34.54
CA GLY A 451 -9.18 -24.35 -35.92
C GLY A 451 -8.03 -24.77 -36.84
N THR A 452 -6.87 -24.12 -36.73
CA THR A 452 -5.69 -24.49 -37.53
C THR A 452 -5.15 -25.87 -37.14
N ILE A 453 -5.10 -26.21 -35.84
CA ILE A 453 -4.65 -27.53 -35.39
C ILE A 453 -5.57 -28.65 -35.91
N ARG A 454 -6.90 -28.47 -35.86
CA ARG A 454 -7.84 -29.47 -36.40
C ARG A 454 -7.73 -29.66 -37.92
N SER A 455 -7.43 -28.59 -38.66
CA SER A 455 -7.26 -28.69 -40.11
C SER A 455 -6.01 -29.48 -40.54
N PHE A 456 -5.07 -29.76 -39.62
CA PHE A 456 -3.93 -30.64 -39.90
C PHE A 456 -4.21 -32.13 -39.68
N ASP A 457 -5.29 -32.49 -38.97
CA ASP A 457 -5.57 -33.88 -38.57
C ASP A 457 -6.46 -34.63 -39.59
N ASP A 458 -7.29 -33.91 -40.36
CA ASP A 458 -8.14 -34.52 -41.41
C ASP A 458 -7.37 -34.83 -42.72
N GLY A 459 -6.05 -34.71 -42.68
CA GLY A 459 -5.14 -35.06 -43.77
C GLY A 459 -4.76 -36.55 -43.75
N GLU A 460 -5.73 -37.47 -43.68
CA GLU A 460 -5.53 -38.87 -44.09
C GLU A 460 -5.32 -38.95 -45.61
N GLY A 461 -4.17 -38.47 -46.06
CA GLY A 461 -3.54 -38.82 -47.32
C GLY A 461 -2.32 -39.67 -46.99
N GLY A 462 -2.51 -40.98 -46.91
CA GLY A 462 -1.48 -41.95 -46.55
C GLY A 462 -0.20 -41.79 -47.38
N TYR A 463 0.86 -41.29 -46.73
CA TYR A 463 2.22 -41.54 -47.19
C TYR A 463 2.72 -42.79 -46.47
N ALA A 464 2.56 -43.92 -47.15
CA ALA A 464 3.20 -45.17 -46.78
C ALA A 464 4.72 -44.96 -46.77
N VAL A 465 5.30 -44.80 -45.59
CA VAL A 465 6.75 -44.89 -45.37
C VAL A 465 7.11 -46.37 -45.48
N GLY A 466 7.52 -46.78 -46.69
CA GLY A 466 8.03 -48.12 -46.97
C GLY A 466 9.29 -48.39 -46.16
N SER A 467 9.16 -49.15 -45.08
CA SER A 467 10.28 -49.79 -44.41
C SER A 467 10.78 -50.94 -45.28
N GLY A 468 11.87 -50.69 -46.00
CA GLY A 468 12.56 -51.70 -46.81
C GLY A 468 13.22 -52.74 -45.92
N VAL A 469 12.51 -53.84 -45.67
CA VAL A 469 13.10 -55.07 -45.14
C VAL A 469 13.79 -55.79 -46.30
N LYS A 470 15.12 -55.77 -46.33
CA LYS A 470 15.92 -56.66 -47.16
C LYS A 470 15.84 -58.07 -46.60
N THR A 471 15.21 -58.97 -47.35
CA THR A 471 15.36 -60.41 -47.18
C THR A 471 16.69 -60.84 -47.80
N GLU A 472 17.68 -61.14 -46.97
CA GLU A 472 18.83 -61.96 -47.37
C GLU A 472 18.44 -63.44 -47.27
N SER A 473 18.69 -64.15 -48.36
CA SER A 473 18.53 -65.59 -48.50
C SER A 473 19.87 -66.25 -48.21
N LEU A 474 19.87 -67.25 -47.32
CA LEU A 474 20.74 -68.43 -47.36
C LEU A 474 20.15 -69.53 -46.48
#